data_AF-A0A7Y2XT19-F1
#
_entry.id   AF-A0A7Y2XT19-F1
#
_cell.length_a   1.000
_cell.length_b   1.000
_cell.length_c   1.000
_cell.angle_alpha   90.00
_cell.angle_beta   90.00
_cell.angle_gamma   90.00
#
_symmetry.space_group_name_H-M   'P 1'
#
loop_
_entity.id
_entity.type
_entity.pdbx_description
1 polymer ?
#
loop_
_entity_poly.entity_id
_entity_poly.type
_entity_poly.pdbx_seq_one_letter_code
_entity_poly.pdbx_strand_id
1 'polypeptide(L)'
;MSHRIQQGGLQVAEELFDLVANELITGTGVSTGRFWASFEEIVNDLTPRNRELLQVRENLQEQIDAWHDQRAGRAIDHAEYKAFLQEIGYLVNERPDFQIETENVDPEIALQAGPQLVVPVMNARFALNAANARWGSLYDALYGSDVIPEDDGAEKAGPYNPVRGAKVIAYAREVLDQAAPLASGSHADATAYRIENSALEISLSDGSRVALKNPEKFAGYTGDMQEPTSVLLSNNLLHMDIQIDRGSHIGSGDSAGISDVIVEAALTTIMDCEDSVAAVDAEDKALVYHNWLGLMKGDLEQSLEKNGKTILRKMNPDREYTTPEGGTLVLPGRSLLFVRNVGHLMTNPAILDKDGNEVPEGIMDAMMTALAAMHDLKGDTKRRNSRTGSIYIVKPKMHGPDEVAFTDELFARVEDALGLDRYTMKVGIMDEERRTSVNLKECI
;
A
#
# COMPACT_ATOMS: atom_id res chain seq x y z
N MET A 1 -26.04 20.37 -13.55
CA MET A 1 -25.18 21.56 -13.67
C MET A 1 -24.68 21.85 -12.28
N SER A 2 -23.41 21.54 -12.00
CA SER A 2 -22.78 21.81 -10.71
C SER A 2 -22.52 23.31 -10.56
N HIS A 3 -22.73 23.82 -9.35
CA HIS A 3 -22.34 25.17 -8.98
C HIS A 3 -20.81 25.22 -8.89
N ARG A 4 -20.20 26.31 -9.37
CA ARG A 4 -18.74 26.46 -9.43
C ARG A 4 -18.30 27.73 -8.71
N ILE A 5 -17.17 27.62 -8.02
CA ILE A 5 -16.49 28.70 -7.32
C ILE A 5 -15.30 29.16 -8.15
N GLN A 6 -15.22 30.46 -8.42
CA GLN A 6 -14.10 31.06 -9.15
C GLN A 6 -12.89 31.20 -8.22
N GLN A 7 -11.73 30.68 -8.63
CA GLN A 7 -10.45 30.84 -7.94
C GLN A 7 -9.39 31.27 -8.96
N GLY A 8 -9.06 32.56 -9.00
CA GLY A 8 -8.22 33.11 -10.07
C GLY A 8 -8.88 32.88 -11.43
N GLY A 9 -8.17 32.24 -12.36
CA GLY A 9 -8.71 31.78 -13.64
C GLY A 9 -9.47 30.44 -13.58
N LEU A 10 -9.35 29.68 -12.49
CA LEU A 10 -9.98 28.36 -12.36
C LEU A 10 -11.47 28.43 -11.97
N GLN A 11 -12.25 27.48 -12.50
CA GLN A 11 -13.66 27.28 -12.14
C GLN A 11 -13.83 25.92 -11.45
N VAL A 12 -13.82 25.92 -10.11
CA VAL A 12 -13.79 24.71 -9.28
C VAL A 12 -15.22 24.31 -8.88
N ALA A 13 -15.60 23.04 -9.02
CA ALA A 13 -16.86 22.55 -8.47
C ALA A 13 -16.95 22.78 -6.95
N GLU A 14 -18.11 23.21 -6.47
CA GLU A 14 -18.32 23.61 -5.07
C GLU A 14 -17.93 22.51 -4.07
N GLU A 15 -18.28 21.25 -4.35
CA GLU A 15 -18.00 20.11 -3.49
C GLU A 15 -16.49 19.91 -3.27
N LEU A 16 -15.70 20.06 -4.34
CA LEU A 16 -14.25 19.96 -4.27
C LEU A 16 -13.62 21.20 -3.61
N PHE A 17 -14.16 22.38 -3.90
CA PHE A 17 -13.71 23.62 -3.26
C PHE A 17 -13.91 23.58 -1.75
N ASP A 18 -15.09 23.16 -1.29
CA ASP A 18 -15.45 23.07 0.12
C ASP A 18 -14.62 22.01 0.83
N LEU A 19 -14.40 20.84 0.21
CA LEU A 19 -13.53 19.81 0.76
C LEU A 19 -12.11 20.34 0.99
N VAL A 20 -11.54 21.05 0.01
CA VAL A 20 -10.21 21.65 0.14
C VAL A 20 -10.18 22.71 1.23
N ALA A 21 -11.12 23.66 1.19
CA ALA A 21 -11.11 24.83 2.07
C ALA A 21 -11.41 24.48 3.53
N ASN A 22 -12.28 23.49 3.78
CA ASN A 22 -12.76 23.16 5.11
C ASN A 22 -12.01 21.96 5.72
N GLU A 23 -11.56 21.00 4.90
CA GLU A 23 -11.01 19.74 5.40
C GLU A 23 -9.52 19.54 5.07
N LEU A 24 -9.13 19.50 3.78
CA LEU A 24 -7.74 19.16 3.42
C LEU A 24 -6.73 20.20 3.92
N ILE A 25 -7.04 21.49 3.83
CA ILE A 25 -6.09 22.55 4.20
C ILE A 25 -5.92 22.69 5.71
N THR A 26 -6.97 22.42 6.49
CA THR A 26 -7.02 22.66 7.93
C THR A 26 -5.93 21.89 8.67
N GLY A 27 -4.92 22.59 9.19
CA GLY A 27 -3.81 21.98 9.94
C GLY A 27 -2.52 21.73 9.12
N THR A 28 -2.53 22.00 7.81
CA THR A 28 -1.35 21.84 6.93
C THR A 28 -0.40 23.04 6.96
N GLY A 29 -0.88 24.21 7.38
CA GLY A 29 -0.16 25.48 7.31
C GLY A 29 -0.18 26.15 5.92
N VAL A 30 -0.80 25.52 4.93
CA VAL A 30 -1.08 26.13 3.62
C VAL A 30 -2.35 26.99 3.73
N SER A 31 -2.45 28.10 2.99
CA SER A 31 -3.70 28.87 2.91
C SER A 31 -4.46 28.54 1.63
N THR A 32 -5.79 28.61 1.67
CA THR A 32 -6.66 28.35 0.50
C THR A 32 -6.28 29.20 -0.71
N GLY A 33 -5.99 30.48 -0.51
CA GLY A 33 -5.56 31.37 -1.59
C GLY A 33 -4.21 30.96 -2.21
N ARG A 34 -3.22 30.59 -1.38
CA ARG A 34 -1.92 30.12 -1.89
C ARG A 34 -2.07 28.79 -2.63
N PHE A 35 -2.85 27.86 -2.07
CA PHE A 35 -3.11 26.56 -2.69
C PHE A 35 -3.66 26.70 -4.11
N TRP A 36 -4.76 27.45 -4.28
CA TRP A 36 -5.39 27.59 -5.58
C TRP A 36 -4.54 28.40 -6.58
N ALA A 37 -3.83 29.44 -6.11
CA ALA A 37 -2.93 30.20 -6.97
C ALA A 37 -1.78 29.33 -7.50
N SER A 38 -1.13 28.55 -6.64
CA SER A 38 -0.06 27.63 -7.06
C SER A 38 -0.59 26.50 -7.93
N PHE A 39 -1.78 25.97 -7.64
CA PHE A 39 -2.40 24.95 -8.49
C PHE A 39 -2.73 25.51 -9.88
N GLU A 40 -3.25 26.74 -9.98
CA GLU A 40 -3.49 27.43 -11.25
C GLU A 40 -2.20 27.59 -12.07
N GLU A 41 -1.09 27.99 -11.44
CA GLU A 41 0.23 28.08 -12.09
C GLU A 41 0.68 26.72 -12.64
N ILE A 42 0.56 25.65 -11.85
CA ILE A 42 0.91 24.28 -12.30
C ILE A 42 0.05 23.88 -13.49
N VAL A 43 -1.27 24.09 -13.42
CA VAL A 43 -2.20 23.75 -14.52
C VAL A 43 -1.83 24.52 -15.78
N ASN A 44 -1.58 25.83 -15.68
CA ASN A 44 -1.24 26.67 -16.84
C ASN A 44 0.08 26.24 -17.49
N ASP A 45 1.08 25.88 -16.70
CA ASP A 45 2.41 25.52 -17.20
C ASP A 45 2.47 24.09 -17.75
N LEU A 46 1.85 23.13 -17.05
CA LEU A 46 2.04 21.70 -17.33
C LEU A 46 0.96 21.10 -18.22
N THR A 47 -0.23 21.69 -18.31
CA THR A 47 -1.29 21.18 -19.21
C THR A 47 -0.87 21.17 -20.68
N PRO A 48 -0.19 22.22 -21.22
CA PRO A 48 0.31 22.18 -22.60
C PRO A 48 1.29 21.02 -22.84
N ARG A 49 2.21 20.77 -21.90
CA ARG A 49 3.18 19.67 -21.99
C ARG A 49 2.51 18.31 -21.88
N ASN A 50 1.52 18.16 -21.01
CA ASN A 50 0.72 16.93 -20.92
C ASN A 50 0.02 16.62 -22.25
N ARG A 51 -0.65 17.61 -22.86
CA ARG A 51 -1.30 17.45 -24.18
C ARG A 51 -0.31 17.09 -25.29
N GLU A 52 0.88 17.70 -25.28
CA GLU A 52 1.96 17.37 -26.21
C GLU A 52 2.36 15.89 -26.09
N LEU A 53 2.56 15.38 -24.87
CA LEU A 53 2.91 13.98 -24.62
C LEU A 53 1.84 13.02 -25.14
N LEU A 54 0.55 13.34 -24.93
CA LEU A 54 -0.54 12.54 -25.48
C LEU A 54 -0.54 12.54 -27.02
N GLN A 55 -0.25 13.68 -27.65
CA GLN A 55 -0.08 13.75 -29.10
C GLN A 55 1.09 12.89 -29.59
N VAL A 56 2.19 12.82 -28.83
CA VAL A 56 3.31 11.92 -29.15
C VAL A 56 2.84 10.45 -29.12
N ARG A 57 1.99 10.06 -28.17
CA ARG A 57 1.41 8.70 -28.15
C ARG A 57 0.65 8.41 -29.44
N GLU A 58 -0.27 9.30 -29.82
CA GLU A 58 -1.08 9.17 -31.04
C GLU A 58 -0.20 9.07 -32.29
N ASN A 59 0.75 9.99 -32.45
CA ASN A 59 1.64 10.03 -33.61
C ASN A 59 2.49 8.76 -33.75
N LEU A 60 2.95 8.18 -32.63
CA LEU A 60 3.70 6.92 -32.65
C LEU A 60 2.80 5.75 -33.02
N GLN A 61 1.59 5.70 -32.48
CA GLN A 61 0.62 4.65 -32.81
C GLN A 61 0.24 4.69 -34.29
N GLU A 62 -0.05 5.86 -34.85
CA GLU A 62 -0.37 6.04 -36.27
C GLU A 62 0.77 5.57 -37.18
N GLN A 63 2.02 5.87 -36.82
CA GLN A 63 3.20 5.40 -37.57
C GLN A 63 3.33 3.88 -37.52
N ILE A 64 3.10 3.27 -36.35
CA ILE A 64 3.14 1.80 -36.19
C ILE A 64 2.03 1.13 -36.99
N ASP A 65 0.80 1.66 -36.94
CA ASP A 65 -0.34 1.16 -37.70
C ASP A 65 -0.04 1.22 -39.21
N ALA A 66 0.43 2.38 -39.69
CA ALA A 66 0.80 2.56 -41.09
C ALA A 66 1.94 1.61 -41.53
N TRP A 67 2.91 1.34 -40.65
CA TRP A 67 4.01 0.41 -40.95
C TRP A 67 3.49 -1.01 -41.19
N HIS A 68 2.54 -1.46 -40.37
CA HIS A 68 1.92 -2.78 -40.50
C HIS A 68 1.00 -2.87 -41.72
N ASP A 69 0.18 -1.85 -41.99
CA ASP A 69 -0.71 -1.80 -43.15
C ASP A 69 0.06 -1.91 -44.47
N GLN A 70 1.17 -1.20 -44.60
CA GLN A 70 2.05 -1.26 -45.79
C GLN A 70 2.69 -2.64 -46.02
N ARG A 71 2.71 -3.48 -44.98
CA ARG A 71 3.30 -4.83 -44.98
C ARG A 71 2.25 -5.92 -44.82
N ALA A 72 0.97 -5.60 -44.99
CA ALA A 72 -0.12 -6.56 -44.89
C ALA A 72 0.11 -7.79 -45.79
N GLY A 73 -0.07 -8.98 -45.21
CA GLY A 73 0.14 -10.26 -45.90
C GLY A 73 1.60 -10.70 -46.04
N ARG A 74 2.58 -9.92 -45.55
CA ARG A 74 3.99 -10.30 -45.50
C ARG A 74 4.36 -10.83 -44.11
N ALA A 75 5.36 -11.71 -44.04
CA ALA A 75 5.97 -12.05 -42.76
C ALA A 75 6.71 -10.83 -42.20
N ILE A 76 6.63 -10.60 -40.89
CA ILE A 76 7.31 -9.48 -40.23
C ILE A 76 8.80 -9.81 -40.13
N ASP A 77 9.64 -8.96 -40.73
CA ASP A 77 11.07 -8.95 -40.46
C ASP A 77 11.34 -8.19 -39.15
N HIS A 78 11.80 -8.90 -38.12
CA HIS A 78 12.03 -8.31 -36.81
C HIS A 78 13.20 -7.32 -36.78
N ALA A 79 14.22 -7.48 -37.62
CA ALA A 79 15.33 -6.55 -37.69
C ALA A 79 14.87 -5.23 -38.34
N GLU A 80 14.07 -5.33 -39.41
CA GLU A 80 13.44 -4.17 -40.04
C GLU A 80 12.50 -3.45 -39.06
N TYR A 81 11.63 -4.19 -38.37
CA TYR A 81 10.68 -3.61 -37.42
C TYR A 81 11.38 -2.93 -36.24
N LYS A 82 12.44 -3.54 -35.70
CA LYS A 82 13.23 -2.92 -34.63
C LYS A 82 13.90 -1.63 -35.10
N ALA A 83 14.49 -1.62 -36.30
CA ALA A 83 15.11 -0.42 -36.86
C ALA A 83 14.08 0.71 -37.05
N PHE A 84 12.88 0.38 -37.54
CA PHE A 84 11.77 1.32 -37.66
C PHE A 84 11.37 1.92 -36.30
N LEU A 85 11.23 1.11 -35.25
CA LEU A 85 10.91 1.61 -33.90
C LEU A 85 11.98 2.54 -33.33
N GLN A 86 13.25 2.34 -33.70
CA GLN A 86 14.34 3.26 -33.34
C GLN A 86 14.27 4.56 -34.14
N GLU A 87 14.00 4.46 -35.45
CA GLU A 87 13.89 5.61 -36.36
C GLU A 87 12.80 6.60 -35.92
N ILE A 88 11.64 6.09 -35.50
CA ILE A 88 10.53 6.95 -35.05
C ILE A 88 10.66 7.40 -33.59
N GLY A 89 11.72 7.00 -32.87
CA GLY A 89 11.92 7.35 -31.46
C GLY A 89 11.02 6.59 -30.46
N TYR A 90 10.44 5.46 -30.86
CA TYR A 90 9.70 4.59 -29.94
C TYR A 90 10.66 3.82 -29.02
N LEU A 91 11.72 3.24 -29.59
CA LEU A 91 12.84 2.64 -28.85
C LEU A 91 13.96 3.67 -28.74
N VAL A 92 14.21 4.18 -27.53
CA VAL A 92 15.26 5.18 -27.31
C VAL A 92 16.63 4.54 -27.16
N ASN A 93 17.68 5.34 -27.26
CA ASN A 93 19.05 4.86 -27.02
C ASN A 93 19.26 4.68 -25.52
N GLU A 94 19.78 3.51 -25.15
CA GLU A 94 20.18 3.21 -23.78
C GLU A 94 21.39 4.05 -23.36
N ARG A 95 21.30 4.68 -22.19
CA ARG A 95 22.36 5.48 -21.56
C ARG A 95 23.29 4.61 -20.70
N PRO A 96 24.45 5.13 -20.27
CA PRO A 96 25.35 4.41 -19.37
C PRO A 96 24.67 3.95 -18.08
N ASP A 97 25.25 2.95 -17.44
CA ASP A 97 24.77 2.45 -16.14
C ASP A 97 24.80 3.54 -15.06
N PHE A 98 23.80 3.52 -14.19
CA PHE A 98 23.66 4.43 -13.05
C PHE A 98 23.18 3.66 -11.81
N GLN A 99 23.13 4.34 -10.66
CA GLN A 99 22.50 3.86 -9.44
C GLN A 99 21.45 4.88 -9.02
N ILE A 100 20.30 4.41 -8.53
CA ILE A 100 19.29 5.31 -7.97
C ILE A 100 19.83 5.99 -6.70
N GLU A 101 19.44 7.24 -6.50
CA GLU A 101 19.87 8.07 -5.36
C GLU A 101 18.70 8.34 -4.39
N THR A 102 17.62 7.53 -4.46
CA THR A 102 16.43 7.73 -3.66
C THR A 102 16.70 7.50 -2.16
N GLU A 103 16.51 8.55 -1.36
CA GLU A 103 16.68 8.51 0.09
C GLU A 103 15.32 8.58 0.82
N ASN A 104 15.37 8.43 2.15
CA ASN A 104 14.21 8.58 3.04
C ASN A 104 13.07 7.60 2.71
N VAL A 105 13.39 6.38 2.33
CA VAL A 105 12.42 5.32 2.03
C VAL A 105 12.17 4.45 3.26
N ASP A 106 10.92 4.21 3.59
CA ASP A 106 10.51 3.40 4.73
C ASP A 106 10.98 1.93 4.58
N PRO A 107 11.32 1.24 5.68
CA PRO A 107 11.87 -0.13 5.65
C PRO A 107 11.00 -1.16 4.91
N GLU A 108 9.68 -0.99 4.92
CA GLU A 108 8.72 -1.85 4.21
C GLU A 108 8.97 -1.93 2.72
N ILE A 109 9.54 -0.87 2.15
CA ILE A 109 9.85 -0.76 0.72
C ILE A 109 11.33 -1.06 0.50
N ALA A 110 12.21 -0.47 1.31
CA ALA A 110 13.65 -0.49 1.06
C ALA A 110 14.34 -1.78 1.51
N LEU A 111 13.84 -2.45 2.56
CA LEU A 111 14.56 -3.50 3.27
C LEU A 111 13.77 -4.81 3.40
N GLN A 112 12.43 -4.75 3.40
CA GLN A 112 11.57 -5.92 3.59
C GLN A 112 11.05 -6.46 2.26
N ALA A 113 10.82 -7.78 2.21
CA ALA A 113 10.11 -8.44 1.12
C ALA A 113 8.81 -9.05 1.66
N GLY A 114 7.68 -8.71 1.05
CA GLY A 114 6.38 -9.24 1.47
C GLY A 114 5.22 -8.75 0.60
N PRO A 115 3.99 -9.22 0.89
CA PRO A 115 2.80 -8.84 0.13
C PRO A 115 2.54 -7.33 0.06
N GLN A 116 2.07 -6.88 -1.10
CA GLN A 116 1.48 -5.57 -1.31
C GLN A 116 0.02 -5.73 -1.72
N LEU A 117 -0.90 -5.06 -1.02
CA LEU A 117 -2.32 -5.04 -1.38
C LEU A 117 -2.63 -3.87 -2.32
N VAL A 118 -3.72 -3.99 -3.09
CA VAL A 118 -4.32 -2.89 -3.85
C VAL A 118 -5.80 -2.87 -3.54
N VAL A 119 -6.35 -1.72 -3.15
CA VAL A 119 -7.78 -1.59 -2.80
C VAL A 119 -8.38 -0.27 -3.27
N PRO A 120 -9.67 -0.24 -3.65
CA PRO A 120 -10.34 0.99 -4.05
C PRO A 120 -10.50 1.93 -2.86
N VAL A 121 -9.85 3.09 -2.90
CA VAL A 121 -9.89 4.06 -1.78
C VAL A 121 -11.29 4.64 -1.59
N MET A 122 -12.11 4.67 -2.65
CA MET A 122 -13.51 5.11 -2.61
C MET A 122 -14.37 4.25 -1.65
N ASN A 123 -13.96 3.00 -1.37
CA ASN A 123 -14.64 2.14 -0.41
C ASN A 123 -13.92 2.16 0.95
N ALA A 124 -14.39 3.02 1.86
CA ALA A 124 -13.81 3.21 3.20
C ALA A 124 -13.69 1.89 4.00
N ARG A 125 -14.64 0.95 3.84
CA ARG A 125 -14.56 -0.37 4.50
C ARG A 125 -13.36 -1.18 4.00
N PHE A 126 -13.12 -1.19 2.69
CA PHE A 126 -12.01 -1.94 2.10
C PHE A 126 -10.68 -1.27 2.41
N ALA A 127 -10.61 0.06 2.32
CA ALA A 127 -9.45 0.84 2.73
C ALA A 127 -9.06 0.56 4.20
N LEU A 128 -10.02 0.57 5.14
CA LEU A 128 -9.75 0.25 6.55
C LEU A 128 -9.27 -1.18 6.75
N ASN A 129 -9.81 -2.14 6.02
CA ASN A 129 -9.35 -3.53 6.12
C ASN A 129 -7.92 -3.65 5.63
N ALA A 130 -7.58 -2.99 4.53
CA ALA A 130 -6.26 -3.06 3.93
C ALA A 130 -5.21 -2.30 4.75
N ALA A 131 -5.57 -1.18 5.38
CA ALA A 131 -4.71 -0.50 6.33
C ALA A 131 -4.40 -1.41 7.54
N ASN A 132 -5.39 -2.18 8.01
CA ASN A 132 -5.23 -3.09 9.13
C ASN A 132 -4.65 -4.47 8.75
N ALA A 133 -4.48 -4.77 7.45
CA ALA A 133 -4.05 -6.08 6.95
C ALA A 133 -2.54 -6.35 7.13
N ARG A 134 -1.79 -5.41 7.73
CA ARG A 134 -0.39 -5.65 8.14
C ARG A 134 -0.26 -6.86 9.05
N TRP A 135 -1.25 -7.10 9.89
CA TRP A 135 -1.28 -8.22 10.81
C TRP A 135 -2.54 -9.05 10.59
N GLY A 136 -2.38 -10.28 10.12
CA GLY A 136 -3.48 -11.19 9.79
C GLY A 136 -3.44 -12.47 10.64
N SER A 137 -4.62 -12.97 11.02
CA SER A 137 -4.74 -14.29 11.64
C SER A 137 -4.46 -15.38 10.62
N LEU A 138 -3.43 -16.19 10.85
CA LEU A 138 -3.15 -17.35 10.01
C LEU A 138 -4.24 -18.42 10.18
N TYR A 139 -4.79 -18.57 11.39
CA TYR A 139 -5.84 -19.57 11.63
C TYR A 139 -7.11 -19.20 10.86
N ASP A 140 -7.56 -17.94 10.92
CA ASP A 140 -8.74 -17.49 10.17
C ASP A 140 -8.53 -17.62 8.66
N ALA A 141 -7.34 -17.27 8.16
CA ALA A 141 -7.01 -17.37 6.73
C ALA A 141 -7.05 -18.83 6.25
N LEU A 142 -6.45 -19.77 6.99
CA LEU A 142 -6.44 -21.20 6.66
C LEU A 142 -7.84 -21.82 6.83
N TYR A 143 -8.53 -21.50 7.91
CA TYR A 143 -9.85 -22.05 8.19
C TYR A 143 -10.88 -21.55 7.18
N GLY A 144 -10.85 -20.27 6.82
CA GLY A 144 -11.82 -19.62 5.93
C GLY A 144 -11.60 -19.86 4.43
N SER A 145 -10.38 -20.22 4.01
CA SER A 145 -10.03 -20.46 2.60
C SER A 145 -10.12 -21.94 2.21
N ASP A 146 -9.80 -22.26 0.96
CA ASP A 146 -9.68 -23.60 0.41
C ASP A 146 -8.27 -24.20 0.56
N VAL A 147 -7.33 -23.48 1.20
CA VAL A 147 -5.97 -23.99 1.50
C VAL A 147 -6.02 -25.29 2.28
N ILE A 148 -6.94 -25.39 3.25
CA ILE A 148 -7.27 -26.64 3.93
C ILE A 148 -8.47 -27.28 3.20
N PRO A 149 -8.28 -28.45 2.55
CA PRO A 149 -9.37 -29.17 1.90
C PRO A 149 -10.52 -29.49 2.88
N GLU A 150 -11.73 -29.57 2.34
CA GLU A 150 -12.95 -29.88 3.10
C GLU A 150 -13.27 -31.39 3.12
N ASP A 151 -12.30 -32.24 2.78
CA ASP A 151 -12.41 -33.70 2.83
C ASP A 151 -12.28 -34.26 4.27
N ASP A 152 -12.61 -35.55 4.42
CA ASP A 152 -12.49 -36.31 5.67
C ASP A 152 -13.19 -35.66 6.88
N GLY A 153 -14.34 -35.03 6.66
CA GLY A 153 -15.11 -34.37 7.72
C GLY A 153 -14.57 -32.99 8.13
N ALA A 154 -13.70 -32.37 7.31
CA ALA A 154 -13.12 -31.06 7.56
C ALA A 154 -13.88 -29.90 6.86
N GLU A 155 -15.17 -30.07 6.60
CA GLU A 155 -16.02 -29.03 6.01
C GLU A 155 -16.15 -27.81 6.93
N LYS A 156 -16.40 -26.63 6.34
CA LYS A 156 -16.73 -25.40 7.09
C LYS A 156 -18.18 -25.47 7.60
N ALA A 157 -18.40 -26.27 8.64
CA ALA A 157 -19.71 -26.52 9.23
C ALA A 157 -19.87 -25.84 10.60
N GLY A 158 -21.07 -25.28 10.85
CA GLY A 158 -21.42 -24.68 12.13
C GLY A 158 -20.54 -23.47 12.51
N PRO A 159 -20.47 -23.11 13.80
CA PRO A 159 -19.59 -22.03 14.27
C PRO A 159 -18.11 -22.44 14.31
N TYR A 160 -17.81 -23.72 14.52
CA TYR A 160 -16.46 -24.28 14.53
C TYR A 160 -16.52 -25.80 14.34
N ASN A 161 -15.71 -26.33 13.42
CA ASN A 161 -15.50 -27.76 13.19
C ASN A 161 -14.12 -28.16 13.76
N PRO A 162 -14.06 -28.92 14.86
CA PRO A 162 -12.79 -29.35 15.47
C PRO A 162 -11.89 -30.17 14.54
N VAL A 163 -12.45 -30.96 13.61
CA VAL A 163 -11.66 -31.74 12.65
C VAL A 163 -10.90 -30.82 11.71
N ARG A 164 -11.57 -29.80 11.18
CA ARG A 164 -10.94 -28.74 10.37
C ARG A 164 -9.94 -27.93 11.20
N GLY A 165 -10.31 -27.56 12.42
CA GLY A 165 -9.47 -26.80 13.33
C GLY A 165 -8.14 -27.51 13.64
N ALA A 166 -8.17 -28.83 13.83
CA ALA A 166 -6.96 -29.63 14.02
C ALA A 166 -6.03 -29.58 12.78
N LYS A 167 -6.60 -29.67 11.56
CA LYS A 167 -5.83 -29.51 10.31
C LYS A 167 -5.18 -28.12 10.21
N VAL A 168 -5.91 -27.07 10.61
CA VAL A 168 -5.39 -25.67 10.66
C VAL A 168 -4.23 -25.53 11.65
N ILE A 169 -4.40 -26.03 12.87
CA ILE A 169 -3.34 -25.97 13.91
C ILE A 169 -2.10 -26.72 13.44
N ALA A 170 -2.25 -27.93 12.90
CA ALA A 170 -1.14 -28.72 12.37
C ALA A 170 -0.37 -27.96 11.28
N TYR A 171 -1.08 -27.37 10.31
CA TYR A 171 -0.47 -26.55 9.26
C TYR A 171 0.32 -25.39 9.87
N ALA A 172 -0.26 -24.65 10.82
CA ALA A 172 0.43 -23.52 11.45
C ALA A 172 1.68 -23.95 12.25
N ARG A 173 1.67 -25.14 12.86
CA ARG A 173 2.87 -25.72 13.51
C ARG A 173 3.97 -26.04 12.52
N GLU A 174 3.63 -26.58 11.36
CA GLU A 174 4.60 -26.81 10.28
C GLU A 174 5.19 -25.49 9.76
N VAL A 175 4.40 -24.43 9.69
CA VAL A 175 4.91 -23.08 9.33
C VAL A 175 5.88 -22.58 10.39
N LEU A 176 5.58 -22.75 11.69
CA LEU A 176 6.49 -22.39 12.78
C LEU A 176 7.80 -23.19 12.73
N ASP A 177 7.74 -24.49 12.46
CA ASP A 177 8.95 -25.33 12.31
C ASP A 177 9.84 -24.88 11.15
N GLN A 178 9.25 -24.36 10.07
CA GLN A 178 9.99 -23.79 8.95
C GLN A 178 10.56 -22.41 9.29
N ALA A 179 9.75 -21.53 9.86
CA ALA A 179 10.10 -20.14 10.10
C ALA A 179 11.02 -19.95 11.31
N ALA A 180 10.89 -20.76 12.36
CA ALA A 180 11.64 -20.67 13.61
C ALA A 180 11.89 -22.06 14.21
N PRO A 181 12.66 -22.94 13.53
CA PRO A 181 12.84 -24.32 13.97
C PRO A 181 13.38 -24.42 15.38
N LEU A 182 12.89 -25.41 16.14
CA LEU A 182 13.46 -25.79 17.43
C LEU A 182 14.84 -26.45 17.24
N ALA A 183 15.70 -26.36 18.27
CA ALA A 183 17.00 -27.04 18.25
C ALA A 183 16.85 -28.58 18.16
N SER A 184 15.76 -29.10 18.72
CA SER A 184 15.31 -30.49 18.59
C SER A 184 13.80 -30.57 18.79
N GLY A 185 13.14 -31.52 18.13
CA GLY A 185 11.68 -31.68 18.20
C GLY A 185 10.93 -30.76 17.23
N SER A 186 9.63 -30.59 17.45
CA SER A 186 8.72 -29.78 16.64
C SER A 186 7.84 -28.90 17.52
N HIS A 187 7.41 -27.75 17.01
CA HIS A 187 6.39 -26.92 17.64
C HIS A 187 5.06 -27.67 17.84
N ALA A 188 4.79 -28.74 17.07
CA ALA A 188 3.63 -29.59 17.24
C ALA A 188 3.59 -30.28 18.62
N ASP A 189 4.76 -30.53 19.22
CA ASP A 189 4.90 -31.16 20.53
C ASP A 189 4.97 -30.15 21.69
N ALA A 190 4.85 -28.85 21.40
CA ALA A 190 4.95 -27.81 22.41
C ALA A 190 3.83 -27.90 23.46
N THR A 191 4.19 -27.69 24.72
CA THR A 191 3.28 -27.68 25.88
C THR A 191 3.34 -26.38 26.67
N ALA A 192 4.41 -25.60 26.52
CA ALA A 192 4.53 -24.25 27.06
C ALA A 192 5.64 -23.47 26.35
N TYR A 193 5.49 -22.14 26.32
CA TYR A 193 6.51 -21.17 25.92
C TYR A 193 6.84 -20.32 27.14
N ARG A 194 8.13 -20.10 27.41
CA ARG A 194 8.63 -19.29 28.55
C ARG A 194 9.83 -18.47 28.13
N ILE A 195 10.05 -17.36 28.83
CA ILE A 195 11.24 -16.53 28.68
C ILE A 195 12.14 -16.78 29.89
N GLU A 196 13.29 -17.41 29.65
CA GLU A 196 14.28 -17.76 30.67
C GLU A 196 15.65 -17.23 30.26
N ASN A 197 16.31 -16.47 31.15
CA ASN A 197 17.61 -15.85 30.88
C ASN A 197 17.66 -15.08 29.54
N SER A 198 16.62 -14.29 29.25
CA SER A 198 16.47 -13.53 27.99
C SER A 198 16.42 -14.39 26.72
N ALA A 199 16.05 -15.67 26.83
CA ALA A 199 15.86 -16.57 25.69
C ALA A 199 14.49 -17.26 25.75
N LEU A 200 13.97 -17.64 24.59
CA LEU A 200 12.75 -18.43 24.49
C LEU A 200 13.05 -19.91 24.79
N GLU A 201 12.43 -20.44 25.84
CA GLU A 201 12.41 -21.86 26.19
C GLU A 201 11.03 -22.46 25.84
N ILE A 202 11.04 -23.58 25.12
CA ILE A 202 9.84 -24.32 24.73
C ILE A 202 9.87 -25.68 25.44
N SER A 203 8.82 -25.97 26.22
CA SER A 203 8.65 -27.29 26.84
C SER A 203 7.91 -28.22 25.88
N LEU A 204 8.40 -29.45 25.71
CA LEU A 204 7.80 -30.45 24.82
C LEU A 204 7.03 -31.53 25.59
N SER A 205 6.18 -32.27 24.88
CA SER A 205 5.32 -33.33 25.42
C SER A 205 6.08 -34.52 26.04
N ASP A 206 7.34 -34.73 25.63
CA ASP A 206 8.25 -35.73 26.21
C ASP A 206 8.91 -35.28 27.53
N GLY A 207 8.62 -34.06 27.98
CA GLY A 207 9.17 -33.44 29.19
C GLY A 207 10.50 -32.72 28.99
N SER A 208 11.06 -32.72 27.77
CA SER A 208 12.25 -31.94 27.44
C SER A 208 11.96 -30.44 27.35
N ARG A 209 13.01 -29.65 27.48
CA ARG A 209 13.00 -28.19 27.30
C ARG A 209 14.04 -27.85 26.24
N VAL A 210 13.62 -27.12 25.22
CA VAL A 210 14.45 -26.83 24.05
C VAL A 210 14.40 -25.33 23.76
N ALA A 211 15.46 -24.84 23.11
CA ALA A 211 15.50 -23.49 22.56
C ALA A 211 15.14 -23.53 21.06
N LEU A 212 14.98 -22.35 20.46
CA LEU A 212 15.07 -22.21 19.01
C LEU A 212 16.46 -22.66 18.53
N LYS A 213 16.53 -23.28 17.35
CA LYS A 213 17.79 -23.60 16.67
C LYS A 213 18.63 -22.34 16.43
N ASN A 214 17.94 -21.24 16.14
CA ASN A 214 18.47 -19.92 15.89
C ASN A 214 17.85 -18.94 16.92
N PRO A 215 18.47 -18.74 18.09
CA PRO A 215 17.88 -17.95 19.18
C PRO A 215 17.54 -16.51 18.81
N GLU A 216 18.26 -15.91 17.85
CA GLU A 216 18.05 -14.55 17.36
C GLU A 216 16.69 -14.34 16.67
N LYS A 217 15.97 -15.42 16.34
CA LYS A 217 14.61 -15.34 15.82
C LYS A 217 13.58 -14.94 16.87
N PHE A 218 13.90 -14.98 18.16
CA PHE A 218 13.03 -14.49 19.22
C PHE A 218 13.16 -12.96 19.33
N ALA A 219 12.10 -12.24 18.94
CA ALA A 219 12.11 -10.78 18.86
C ALA A 219 11.49 -10.10 20.09
N GLY A 220 10.66 -10.80 20.86
CA GLY A 220 10.05 -10.27 22.07
C GLY A 220 8.79 -11.01 22.49
N TYR A 221 8.10 -10.49 23.49
CA TYR A 221 6.91 -11.13 24.05
C TYR A 221 5.95 -10.09 24.67
N THR A 222 4.75 -10.53 25.00
CA THR A 222 3.80 -9.79 25.84
C THR A 222 3.40 -10.63 27.05
N GLY A 223 2.97 -9.97 28.13
CA GLY A 223 2.56 -10.65 29.36
C GLY A 223 3.73 -11.01 30.29
N ASP A 224 3.54 -12.03 31.12
CA ASP A 224 4.54 -12.48 32.10
C ASP A 224 5.60 -13.38 31.44
N MET A 225 6.84 -13.36 31.93
CA MET A 225 7.92 -14.18 31.35
C MET A 225 7.65 -15.69 31.47
N GLN A 226 6.98 -16.13 32.53
CA GLN A 226 6.68 -17.53 32.81
C GLN A 226 5.39 -17.99 32.15
N GLU A 227 4.48 -17.07 31.85
CA GLU A 227 3.21 -17.31 31.17
C GLU A 227 2.92 -16.16 30.19
N PRO A 228 3.67 -16.08 29.08
CA PRO A 228 3.50 -14.99 28.12
C PRO A 228 2.14 -15.10 27.44
N THR A 229 1.50 -13.95 27.21
CA THR A 229 0.27 -13.87 26.42
C THR A 229 0.55 -13.91 24.92
N SER A 230 1.77 -13.56 24.51
CA SER A 230 2.23 -13.79 23.15
C SER A 230 3.76 -13.88 23.06
N VAL A 231 4.24 -14.58 22.03
CA VAL A 231 5.67 -14.70 21.69
C VAL A 231 5.87 -14.23 20.26
N LEU A 232 6.69 -13.19 20.10
CA LEU A 232 7.03 -12.59 18.82
C LEU A 232 8.32 -13.20 18.27
N LEU A 233 8.22 -13.72 17.06
CA LEU A 233 9.31 -14.27 16.28
C LEU A 233 9.59 -13.38 15.06
N SER A 234 10.83 -13.37 14.58
CA SER A 234 11.24 -12.71 13.35
C SER A 234 12.04 -13.67 12.46
N ASN A 235 11.68 -13.72 11.17
CA ASN A 235 12.38 -14.49 10.16
C ASN A 235 12.31 -13.74 8.82
N ASN A 236 13.46 -13.53 8.17
CA ASN A 236 13.57 -12.74 6.94
C ASN A 236 12.95 -11.33 7.05
N LEU A 237 13.15 -10.68 8.21
CA LEU A 237 12.59 -9.36 8.54
C LEU A 237 11.05 -9.30 8.58
N LEU A 238 10.37 -10.44 8.59
CA LEU A 238 8.92 -10.57 8.81
C LEU A 238 8.66 -11.19 10.17
N HIS A 239 7.54 -10.79 10.79
CA HIS A 239 7.20 -11.24 12.13
C HIS A 239 6.05 -12.25 12.17
N MET A 240 6.11 -13.13 13.18
CA MET A 240 5.03 -14.04 13.55
C MET A 240 4.80 -13.93 15.05
N ASP A 241 3.58 -13.65 15.47
CA ASP A 241 3.20 -13.43 16.86
C ASP A 241 2.27 -14.56 17.33
N ILE A 242 2.86 -15.52 18.03
CA ILE A 242 2.16 -16.68 18.59
C ILE A 242 1.28 -16.20 19.75
N GLN A 243 -0.04 -16.26 19.58
CA GLN A 243 -0.99 -15.86 20.62
C GLN A 243 -1.25 -17.02 21.57
N ILE A 244 -1.17 -16.78 22.88
CA ILE A 244 -1.35 -17.79 23.90
C ILE A 244 -2.49 -17.37 24.82
N ASP A 245 -3.60 -18.11 24.76
CA ASP A 245 -4.76 -17.93 25.64
C ASP A 245 -5.42 -19.29 25.90
N ARG A 246 -5.08 -19.91 27.03
CA ARG A 246 -5.64 -21.19 27.49
C ARG A 246 -7.13 -21.09 27.85
N GLY A 247 -7.68 -19.90 28.05
CA GLY A 247 -9.11 -19.68 28.30
C GLY A 247 -9.93 -19.55 27.01
N SER A 248 -9.29 -19.32 25.86
CA SER A 248 -9.97 -19.18 24.58
C SER A 248 -10.57 -20.50 24.08
N HIS A 249 -11.55 -20.39 23.19
CA HIS A 249 -12.21 -21.56 22.59
C HIS A 249 -11.22 -22.51 21.89
N ILE A 250 -10.21 -21.95 21.21
CA ILE A 250 -9.18 -22.72 20.49
C ILE A 250 -8.06 -23.14 21.44
N GLY A 251 -7.48 -22.20 22.19
CA GLY A 251 -6.31 -22.46 23.04
C GLY A 251 -6.58 -23.40 24.20
N SER A 252 -7.83 -23.52 24.67
CA SER A 252 -8.20 -24.52 25.69
C SER A 252 -8.02 -25.97 25.22
N GLY A 253 -8.09 -26.22 23.91
CA GLY A 253 -7.84 -27.53 23.29
C GLY A 253 -6.40 -27.75 22.82
N ASP A 254 -5.56 -26.72 22.91
CA ASP A 254 -4.17 -26.73 22.44
C ASP A 254 -3.20 -27.07 23.60
N SER A 255 -2.24 -27.97 23.37
CA SER A 255 -1.30 -28.41 24.39
C SER A 255 -0.46 -27.27 24.98
N ALA A 256 -0.08 -26.30 24.15
CA ALA A 256 0.66 -25.12 24.54
C ALA A 256 -0.22 -23.92 24.92
N GLY A 257 -1.55 -24.02 24.72
CA GLY A 257 -2.46 -22.90 24.91
C GLY A 257 -2.51 -21.93 23.73
N ILE A 258 -1.95 -22.29 22.58
CA ILE A 258 -1.92 -21.39 21.41
C ILE A 258 -3.34 -21.21 20.88
N SER A 259 -3.78 -19.97 20.83
CA SER A 259 -5.11 -19.58 20.34
C SER A 259 -5.09 -19.15 18.87
N ASP A 260 -3.95 -18.61 18.40
CA ASP A 260 -3.74 -18.18 17.01
C ASP A 260 -2.23 -17.96 16.72
N VAL A 261 -1.90 -17.79 15.45
CA VAL A 261 -0.61 -17.26 14.98
C VAL A 261 -0.91 -16.04 14.12
N ILE A 262 -0.59 -14.85 14.61
CA ILE A 262 -0.76 -13.61 13.84
C ILE A 262 0.49 -13.38 13.01
N VAL A 263 0.34 -13.27 11.70
CA VAL A 263 1.45 -13.08 10.76
C VAL A 263 1.51 -11.63 10.29
N GLU A 264 2.72 -11.10 10.20
CA GLU A 264 2.97 -9.87 9.46
C GLU A 264 2.81 -10.17 7.96
N ALA A 265 1.88 -9.47 7.30
CA ALA A 265 1.36 -9.83 6.00
C ALA A 265 1.46 -8.67 4.99
N ALA A 266 0.41 -7.85 4.85
CA ALA A 266 0.42 -6.74 3.90
C ALA A 266 1.38 -5.65 4.38
N LEU A 267 2.62 -5.68 3.86
CA LEU A 267 3.63 -4.73 4.29
C LEU A 267 3.27 -3.34 3.82
N THR A 268 2.82 -3.26 2.57
CA THR A 268 2.39 -2.05 1.91
C THR A 268 1.01 -2.25 1.27
N THR A 269 0.27 -1.16 1.10
CA THR A 269 -1.06 -1.15 0.49
C THR A 269 -1.15 0.05 -0.45
N ILE A 270 -1.54 -0.18 -1.69
CA ILE A 270 -1.91 0.85 -2.65
C ILE A 270 -3.40 1.19 -2.46
N MET A 271 -3.66 2.40 -1.99
CA MET A 271 -4.98 3.02 -1.94
C MET A 271 -5.28 3.61 -3.31
N ASP A 272 -6.17 2.96 -4.04
CA ASP A 272 -6.30 3.16 -5.48
C ASP A 272 -7.37 4.19 -5.84
N CYS A 273 -6.96 5.21 -6.59
CA CYS A 273 -7.82 6.24 -7.20
C CYS A 273 -8.04 6.00 -8.70
N GLU A 274 -7.51 4.91 -9.26
CA GLU A 274 -7.50 4.62 -10.69
C GLU A 274 -8.35 3.38 -11.03
N ASP A 275 -7.76 2.28 -11.51
CA ASP A 275 -8.52 1.22 -12.20
C ASP A 275 -9.58 0.48 -11.35
N SER A 276 -9.48 0.50 -10.01
CA SER A 276 -10.47 -0.17 -9.14
C SER A 276 -11.62 0.74 -8.67
N VAL A 277 -11.64 2.01 -9.05
CA VAL A 277 -12.72 2.96 -8.72
C VAL A 277 -13.38 3.50 -9.99
N ALA A 278 -14.63 3.96 -9.86
CA ALA A 278 -15.30 4.73 -10.89
C ALA A 278 -15.53 6.14 -10.32
N ALA A 279 -14.66 7.08 -10.69
CA ALA A 279 -14.74 8.45 -10.21
C ALA A 279 -14.70 9.44 -11.38
N VAL A 280 -15.88 9.86 -11.84
CA VAL A 280 -16.04 10.53 -13.14
C VAL A 280 -16.36 12.02 -13.02
N ASP A 281 -16.64 12.51 -11.82
CA ASP A 281 -16.98 13.91 -11.56
C ASP A 281 -16.45 14.40 -10.20
N ALA A 282 -16.85 15.62 -9.82
CA ALA A 282 -16.41 16.26 -8.59
C ALA A 282 -16.87 15.56 -7.32
N GLU A 283 -18.07 14.97 -7.30
CA GLU A 283 -18.62 14.30 -6.12
C GLU A 283 -17.81 13.02 -5.85
N ASP A 284 -17.56 12.23 -6.89
CA ASP A 284 -16.77 11.02 -6.77
C ASP A 284 -15.32 11.32 -6.34
N LYS A 285 -14.68 12.32 -6.97
CA LYS A 285 -13.30 12.72 -6.62
C LYS A 285 -13.21 13.28 -5.21
N ALA A 286 -14.21 14.06 -4.77
CA ALA A 286 -14.28 14.54 -3.39
C ALA A 286 -14.35 13.36 -2.40
N LEU A 287 -15.15 12.33 -2.67
CA LEU A 287 -15.22 11.13 -1.83
C LEU A 287 -13.88 10.38 -1.79
N VAL A 288 -13.22 10.20 -2.94
CA VAL A 288 -11.88 9.59 -3.05
C VAL A 288 -10.88 10.34 -2.16
N TYR A 289 -10.80 11.66 -2.29
CA TYR A 289 -9.87 12.47 -1.52
C TYR A 289 -10.22 12.54 -0.02
N HIS A 290 -11.51 12.54 0.32
CA HIS A 290 -11.97 12.51 1.71
C HIS A 290 -11.54 11.21 2.42
N ASN A 291 -11.72 10.05 1.79
CA ASN A 291 -11.26 8.79 2.36
C ASN A 291 -9.73 8.75 2.51
N TRP A 292 -8.99 9.25 1.52
CA TRP A 292 -7.52 9.38 1.61
C TRP A 292 -7.10 10.32 2.74
N LEU A 293 -7.76 11.46 2.91
CA LEU A 293 -7.54 12.38 4.02
C LEU A 293 -7.77 11.70 5.37
N GLY A 294 -8.86 10.95 5.52
CA GLY A 294 -9.15 10.20 6.76
C GLY A 294 -8.07 9.17 7.10
N LEU A 295 -7.46 8.52 6.09
CA LEU A 295 -6.32 7.63 6.30
C LEU A 295 -5.08 8.39 6.78
N MET A 296 -4.77 9.53 6.16
CA MET A 296 -3.59 10.35 6.52
C MET A 296 -3.73 11.02 7.89
N LYS A 297 -4.95 11.38 8.30
CA LYS A 297 -5.25 11.85 9.66
C LYS A 297 -5.35 10.73 10.68
N GLY A 298 -5.53 9.48 10.23
CA GLY A 298 -5.71 8.33 11.10
C GLY A 298 -7.10 8.21 11.75
N ASP A 299 -8.07 8.97 11.27
CA ASP A 299 -9.42 9.08 11.84
C ASP A 299 -10.52 8.48 10.96
N LEU A 300 -10.17 7.87 9.81
CA LEU A 300 -11.12 7.13 9.00
C LEU A 300 -11.82 6.05 9.85
N GLU A 301 -13.14 6.04 9.81
CA GLU A 301 -13.97 5.07 10.50
C GLU A 301 -15.20 4.67 9.68
N GLN A 302 -15.63 3.42 9.82
CA GLN A 302 -16.82 2.91 9.14
C GLN A 302 -17.68 2.09 10.11
N SER A 303 -18.97 2.42 10.18
CA SER A 303 -19.96 1.62 10.90
C SER A 303 -20.39 0.42 10.07
N LEU A 304 -20.41 -0.77 10.69
CA LEU A 304 -20.79 -2.04 10.08
C LEU A 304 -21.85 -2.73 10.93
N GLU A 305 -22.89 -3.27 10.30
CA GLU A 305 -23.83 -4.15 11.00
C GLU A 305 -23.39 -5.61 10.85
N LYS A 306 -23.21 -6.30 11.98
CA LYS A 306 -22.93 -7.75 12.03
C LYS A 306 -23.76 -8.38 13.14
N ASN A 307 -24.60 -9.36 12.79
CA ASN A 307 -25.47 -10.08 13.73
C ASN A 307 -26.35 -9.15 14.59
N GLY A 308 -26.90 -8.08 14.00
CA GLY A 308 -27.73 -7.10 14.71
C GLY A 308 -26.98 -6.16 15.66
N LYS A 309 -25.63 -6.14 15.62
CA LYS A 309 -24.79 -5.20 16.36
C LYS A 309 -24.05 -4.27 15.41
N THR A 310 -24.01 -2.99 15.74
CA THR A 310 -23.16 -2.01 15.07
C THR A 310 -21.73 -2.12 15.60
N ILE A 311 -20.78 -2.33 14.70
CA ILE A 311 -19.34 -2.36 14.98
C ILE A 311 -18.72 -1.16 14.27
N LEU A 312 -18.00 -0.33 15.01
CA LEU A 312 -17.23 0.77 14.46
C LEU A 312 -15.81 0.28 14.14
N ARG A 313 -15.45 0.26 12.86
CA ARG A 313 -14.11 -0.13 12.39
C ARG A 313 -13.24 1.11 12.27
N LYS A 314 -12.01 1.03 12.79
CA LYS A 314 -11.00 2.10 12.78
C LYS A 314 -9.62 1.54 12.41
N MET A 315 -8.67 2.42 12.15
CA MET A 315 -7.27 2.05 11.96
C MET A 315 -6.63 1.56 13.28
N ASN A 316 -6.00 0.39 13.23
CA ASN A 316 -5.35 -0.24 14.38
C ASN A 316 -4.18 0.61 14.91
N PRO A 317 -3.93 0.64 16.23
CA PRO A 317 -2.72 1.23 16.80
C PRO A 317 -1.48 0.39 16.46
N ASP A 318 -0.30 0.93 16.74
CA ASP A 318 0.93 0.14 16.71
C ASP A 318 0.93 -0.95 17.79
N ARG A 319 1.79 -1.96 17.59
CA ARG A 319 1.90 -3.12 18.49
C ARG A 319 3.15 -2.97 19.35
N GLU A 320 2.99 -3.13 20.67
CA GLU A 320 4.08 -2.97 21.63
C GLU A 320 4.44 -4.33 22.25
N TYR A 321 5.74 -4.60 22.36
CA TYR A 321 6.32 -5.83 22.90
C TYR A 321 7.45 -5.52 23.88
N THR A 322 7.70 -6.45 24.81
CA THR A 322 8.93 -6.44 25.62
C THR A 322 10.03 -7.19 24.87
N THR A 323 11.21 -6.60 24.71
CA THR A 323 12.35 -7.27 24.07
C THR A 323 12.93 -8.34 24.99
N PRO A 324 13.74 -9.30 24.47
CA PRO A 324 14.39 -10.31 25.30
C PRO A 324 15.24 -9.71 26.45
N GLU A 325 15.82 -8.54 26.23
CA GLU A 325 16.64 -7.79 27.21
C GLU A 325 15.82 -6.88 28.14
N GLY A 326 14.50 -6.87 28.02
CA GLY A 326 13.60 -6.07 28.87
C GLY A 326 13.34 -4.63 28.39
N GLY A 327 13.69 -4.31 27.14
CA GLY A 327 13.32 -3.03 26.51
C GLY A 327 11.91 -3.06 25.90
N THR A 328 11.54 -1.98 25.20
CA THR A 328 10.28 -1.89 24.44
C THR A 328 10.56 -1.94 22.95
N LEU A 329 9.87 -2.83 22.24
CA LEU A 329 9.82 -2.88 20.77
C LEU A 329 8.43 -2.43 20.32
N VAL A 330 8.38 -1.47 19.40
CA VAL A 330 7.13 -0.97 18.78
C VAL A 330 7.16 -1.32 17.30
N LEU A 331 6.15 -2.04 16.83
CA LEU A 331 5.99 -2.41 15.43
C LEU A 331 4.78 -1.68 14.82
N PRO A 332 4.88 -1.22 13.56
CA PRO A 332 3.73 -0.63 12.85
C PRO A 332 2.55 -1.60 12.85
N GLY A 333 1.41 -1.14 13.37
CA GLY A 333 0.20 -1.97 13.42
C GLY A 333 -0.60 -1.97 12.12
N ARG A 334 -0.11 -1.26 11.10
CA ARG A 334 -0.79 -0.94 9.85
C ARG A 334 0.14 -1.11 8.67
N SER A 335 -0.47 -1.28 7.50
CA SER A 335 0.24 -1.35 6.23
C SER A 335 0.73 0.04 5.86
N LEU A 336 1.94 0.13 5.29
CA LEU A 336 2.44 1.38 4.74
C LEU A 336 1.65 1.73 3.48
N LEU A 337 1.06 2.90 3.45
CA LEU A 337 0.11 3.32 2.43
C LEU A 337 0.81 4.07 1.29
N PHE A 338 0.57 3.58 0.09
CA PHE A 338 0.72 4.31 -1.17
C PHE A 338 -0.65 4.84 -1.59
N VAL A 339 -0.66 5.89 -2.40
CA VAL A 339 -1.84 6.29 -3.19
C VAL A 339 -1.54 6.10 -4.66
N ARG A 340 -2.43 5.45 -5.43
CA ARG A 340 -2.29 5.37 -6.89
C ARG A 340 -3.13 6.46 -7.51
N ASN A 341 -2.46 7.50 -7.97
CA ASN A 341 -3.07 8.57 -8.74
C ASN A 341 -3.37 8.06 -10.15
N VAL A 342 -4.30 8.72 -10.86
CA VAL A 342 -4.52 8.41 -12.27
C VAL A 342 -3.31 8.80 -13.13
N GLY A 343 -3.21 8.17 -14.31
CA GLY A 343 -2.17 8.44 -15.30
C GLY A 343 -2.32 9.81 -15.99
N HIS A 344 -1.73 9.95 -17.17
CA HIS A 344 -1.65 11.25 -17.88
C HIS A 344 -2.83 11.55 -18.80
N LEU A 345 -3.70 10.58 -19.07
CA LEU A 345 -4.68 10.63 -20.17
C LEU A 345 -5.93 11.48 -19.87
N MET A 346 -6.58 11.23 -18.75
CA MET A 346 -7.93 11.74 -18.50
C MET A 346 -7.90 13.19 -18.04
N THR A 347 -8.91 13.94 -18.46
CA THR A 347 -9.32 15.21 -17.84
C THR A 347 -10.54 14.97 -16.96
N ASN A 348 -10.85 15.91 -16.05
CA ASN A 348 -12.02 15.79 -15.19
C ASN A 348 -12.79 17.12 -15.12
N PRO A 349 -14.13 17.11 -15.21
CA PRO A 349 -14.94 18.32 -15.16
C PRO A 349 -14.97 18.98 -13.78
N ALA A 350 -14.40 18.38 -12.73
CA ALA A 350 -14.34 18.97 -11.39
C ALA A 350 -13.68 20.37 -11.39
N ILE A 351 -12.72 20.61 -12.29
CA ILE A 351 -12.05 21.90 -12.42
C ILE A 351 -11.93 22.26 -13.90
N LEU A 352 -12.33 23.48 -14.24
CA LEU A 352 -12.06 24.06 -15.55
C LEU A 352 -10.96 25.12 -15.45
N ASP A 353 -10.13 25.21 -16.48
CA ASP A 353 -9.10 26.25 -16.63
C ASP A 353 -9.68 27.61 -17.03
N LYS A 354 -8.81 28.61 -17.18
CA LYS A 354 -9.17 29.98 -17.59
C LYS A 354 -9.85 30.08 -18.95
N ASP A 355 -9.66 29.08 -19.81
CA ASP A 355 -10.23 28.99 -21.15
C ASP A 355 -11.50 28.10 -21.16
N GLY A 356 -11.88 27.54 -20.01
CA GLY A 356 -13.06 26.69 -19.82
C GLY A 356 -12.84 25.21 -20.17
N ASN A 357 -11.59 24.77 -20.36
CA ASN A 357 -11.29 23.36 -20.62
C ASN A 357 -11.15 22.59 -19.32
N GLU A 358 -11.47 21.29 -19.34
CA GLU A 358 -11.20 20.41 -18.22
C GLU A 358 -9.69 20.27 -17.95
N VAL A 359 -9.35 20.24 -16.65
CA VAL A 359 -7.97 20.07 -16.19
C VAL A 359 -7.56 18.59 -16.25
N PRO A 360 -6.30 18.26 -16.61
CA PRO A 360 -5.79 16.90 -16.51
C PRO A 360 -5.93 16.33 -15.10
N GLU A 361 -6.60 15.19 -14.98
CA GLU A 361 -6.94 14.58 -13.70
C GLU A 361 -5.68 14.13 -12.94
N GLY A 362 -4.65 13.66 -13.65
CA GLY A 362 -3.38 13.28 -13.03
C GLY A 362 -2.62 14.44 -12.37
N ILE A 363 -2.83 15.68 -12.83
CA ILE A 363 -2.28 16.90 -12.19
C ILE A 363 -3.11 17.27 -10.96
N MET A 364 -4.44 17.18 -11.07
CA MET A 364 -5.35 17.36 -9.94
C MET A 364 -5.04 16.38 -8.80
N ASP A 365 -4.91 15.08 -9.11
CA ASP A 365 -4.59 14.04 -8.14
C ASP A 365 -3.29 14.32 -7.40
N ALA A 366 -2.21 14.68 -8.13
CA ALA A 366 -0.91 14.97 -7.52
C ALA A 366 -1.01 16.07 -6.45
N MET A 367 -1.76 17.14 -6.74
CA MET A 367 -1.95 18.24 -5.81
C MET A 367 -2.81 17.83 -4.60
N MET A 368 -3.96 17.19 -4.84
CA MET A 368 -4.94 16.87 -3.79
C MET A 368 -4.43 15.78 -2.84
N THR A 369 -3.85 14.71 -3.39
CA THR A 369 -3.36 13.58 -2.59
C THR A 369 -2.11 13.94 -1.78
N ALA A 370 -1.23 14.78 -2.31
CA ALA A 370 -0.08 15.30 -1.57
C ALA A 370 -0.51 16.24 -0.44
N LEU A 371 -1.48 17.14 -0.68
CA LEU A 371 -2.03 18.01 0.35
C LEU A 371 -2.63 17.19 1.51
N ALA A 372 -3.41 16.15 1.22
CA ALA A 372 -3.94 15.24 2.23
C ALA A 372 -2.82 14.49 2.98
N ALA A 373 -1.77 14.05 2.29
CA ALA A 373 -0.63 13.37 2.92
C ALA A 373 0.21 14.28 3.83
N MET A 374 0.10 15.61 3.72
CA MET A 374 0.75 16.53 4.67
C MET A 374 0.29 16.30 6.12
N HIS A 375 -0.90 15.74 6.35
CA HIS A 375 -1.40 15.42 7.69
C HIS A 375 -0.62 14.28 8.34
N ASP A 376 -0.07 13.35 7.55
CA ASP A 376 0.87 12.34 8.05
C ASP A 376 2.22 12.98 8.43
N LEU A 377 2.74 13.84 7.55
CA LEU A 377 4.08 14.43 7.69
C LEU A 377 4.17 15.50 8.77
N LYS A 378 3.18 16.39 8.83
CA LYS A 378 3.19 17.62 9.66
C LYS A 378 2.10 17.60 10.75
N GLY A 379 1.12 16.72 10.65
CA GLY A 379 -0.01 16.67 11.58
C GLY A 379 0.29 15.89 12.87
N ASP A 380 -0.60 16.03 13.86
CA ASP A 380 -0.57 15.26 15.11
C ASP A 380 -1.35 13.93 14.95
N THR A 381 -1.05 13.17 13.89
CA THR A 381 -1.67 11.86 13.69
C THR A 381 -1.06 10.83 14.63
N LYS A 382 -1.93 10.08 15.31
CA LYS A 382 -1.55 8.90 16.12
C LYS A 382 -1.47 7.62 15.29
N ARG A 383 -1.59 7.74 13.97
CA ARG A 383 -1.55 6.64 13.00
C ARG A 383 -0.60 7.01 11.86
N ARG A 384 0.62 7.44 12.23
CA ARG A 384 1.67 7.77 11.25
C ARG A 384 1.80 6.63 10.23
N ASN A 385 1.90 7.04 8.97
CA ASN A 385 2.11 6.22 7.79
C ASN A 385 3.62 6.10 7.52
N SER A 386 4.25 7.19 7.08
CA SER A 386 5.69 7.23 6.84
C SER A 386 6.45 7.63 8.11
N ARG A 387 7.58 6.98 8.38
CA ARG A 387 8.49 7.33 9.48
C ARG A 387 9.77 8.00 8.99
N THR A 388 9.92 8.12 7.67
CA THR A 388 11.07 8.74 7.01
C THR A 388 10.74 10.08 6.35
N GLY A 389 9.50 10.54 6.44
CA GLY A 389 9.09 11.85 5.91
C GLY A 389 8.73 11.85 4.42
N SER A 390 8.26 10.73 3.89
CA SER A 390 7.97 10.53 2.46
C SER A 390 6.49 10.34 2.17
N ILE A 391 6.07 10.77 0.97
CA ILE A 391 4.74 10.47 0.40
C ILE A 391 4.96 9.47 -0.74
N TYR A 392 4.21 8.37 -0.77
CA TYR A 392 4.39 7.34 -1.80
C TYR A 392 3.22 7.35 -2.79
N ILE A 393 3.52 7.70 -4.04
CA ILE A 393 2.52 7.81 -5.10
C ILE A 393 2.85 6.80 -6.21
N VAL A 394 1.94 5.90 -6.51
CA VAL A 394 2.04 5.07 -7.72
C VAL A 394 1.55 5.89 -8.91
N LYS A 395 2.35 5.95 -9.98
CA LYS A 395 1.99 6.61 -11.23
C LYS A 395 1.83 5.58 -12.36
N PRO A 396 0.59 5.33 -12.81
CA PRO A 396 0.30 4.30 -13.80
C PRO A 396 0.37 4.84 -15.24
N LYS A 397 0.35 3.92 -16.20
CA LYS A 397 0.10 4.14 -17.64
C LYS A 397 0.99 5.22 -18.27
N MET A 398 2.26 5.25 -17.89
CA MET A 398 3.28 6.11 -18.49
C MET A 398 3.89 5.41 -19.71
N HIS A 399 4.16 6.15 -20.79
CA HIS A 399 4.71 5.65 -22.05
C HIS A 399 6.12 6.20 -22.31
N GLY A 400 7.11 5.58 -21.68
CA GLY A 400 8.53 5.89 -21.90
C GLY A 400 9.06 7.03 -21.02
N PRO A 401 10.36 7.35 -21.18
CA PRO A 401 11.11 8.18 -20.22
C PRO A 401 10.62 9.63 -20.13
N ASP A 402 10.16 10.22 -21.23
CA ASP A 402 9.69 11.61 -21.24
C ASP A 402 8.45 11.82 -20.34
N GLU A 403 7.60 10.79 -20.20
CA GLU A 403 6.42 10.85 -19.35
C GLU A 403 6.74 10.59 -17.88
N VAL A 404 7.83 9.86 -17.59
CA VAL A 404 8.36 9.75 -16.24
C VAL A 404 9.01 11.07 -15.82
N ALA A 405 9.80 11.69 -16.70
CA ALA A 405 10.37 13.01 -16.47
C ALA A 405 9.29 14.09 -16.24
N PHE A 406 8.17 14.02 -16.97
CA PHE A 406 7.02 14.89 -16.70
C PHE A 406 6.40 14.66 -15.32
N THR A 407 6.37 13.41 -14.84
CA THR A 407 5.89 13.09 -13.48
C THR A 407 6.85 13.63 -12.42
N ASP A 408 8.16 13.51 -12.62
CA ASP A 408 9.18 14.11 -11.75
C ASP A 408 9.03 15.64 -11.68
N GLU A 409 8.87 16.30 -12.83
CA GLU A 409 8.60 17.75 -12.90
C GLU A 409 7.30 18.12 -12.17
N LEU A 410 6.20 17.36 -12.40
CA LEU A 410 4.93 17.59 -11.73
C LEU A 410 5.08 17.47 -10.21
N PHE A 411 5.74 16.44 -9.71
CA PHE A 411 5.96 16.25 -8.28
C PHE A 411 6.82 17.38 -7.72
N ALA A 412 7.86 17.78 -8.43
CA ALA A 412 8.70 18.90 -8.03
C ALA A 412 7.89 20.21 -7.87
N ARG A 413 7.01 20.49 -8.83
CA ARG A 413 6.12 21.66 -8.79
C ARG A 413 5.10 21.59 -7.65
N VAL A 414 4.55 20.42 -7.36
CA VAL A 414 3.61 20.23 -6.23
C VAL A 414 4.33 20.40 -4.89
N GLU A 415 5.56 19.91 -4.74
CA GLU A 415 6.37 20.12 -3.54
C GLU A 415 6.61 21.63 -3.28
N ASP A 416 6.97 22.39 -4.33
CA ASP A 416 7.16 23.84 -4.22
C ASP A 416 5.87 24.56 -3.79
N ALA A 417 4.73 24.15 -4.37
CA ALA A 417 3.42 24.71 -4.06
C ALA A 417 3.02 24.47 -2.60
N LEU A 418 3.27 23.26 -2.09
CA LEU A 418 2.91 22.83 -0.73
C LEU A 418 3.98 23.13 0.32
N GLY A 419 5.15 23.63 -0.08
CA GLY A 419 6.29 23.86 0.82
C GLY A 419 6.76 22.56 1.46
N LEU A 420 6.95 21.53 0.63
CA LEU A 420 7.61 20.28 0.97
C LEU A 420 9.06 20.33 0.49
N ASP A 421 9.94 19.60 1.16
CA ASP A 421 11.32 19.49 0.70
C ASP A 421 11.35 18.72 -0.63
N ARG A 422 12.30 19.06 -1.51
CA ARG A 422 12.45 18.39 -2.81
C ARG A 422 12.60 16.88 -2.62
N TYR A 423 11.92 16.11 -3.46
CA TYR A 423 11.86 14.65 -3.42
C TYR A 423 11.14 14.08 -2.20
N THR A 424 10.31 14.84 -1.48
CA THR A 424 9.37 14.30 -0.49
C THR A 424 8.42 13.29 -1.14
N MET A 425 7.89 13.61 -2.32
CA MET A 425 6.99 12.79 -3.11
C MET A 425 7.79 11.73 -3.89
N LYS A 426 7.63 10.47 -3.51
CA LYS A 426 8.25 9.30 -4.14
C LYS A 426 7.31 8.71 -5.19
N VAL A 427 7.86 8.20 -6.28
CA VAL A 427 7.10 7.58 -7.37
C VAL A 427 7.27 6.06 -7.38
N GLY A 428 6.15 5.34 -7.43
CA GLY A 428 6.09 3.95 -7.87
C GLY A 428 5.79 3.90 -9.37
N ILE A 429 6.77 3.50 -10.17
CA ILE A 429 6.66 3.41 -11.62
C ILE A 429 6.01 2.08 -12.00
N MET A 430 4.89 2.13 -12.73
CA MET A 430 4.26 0.94 -13.29
C MET A 430 4.88 0.60 -14.65
N ASP A 431 5.54 -0.54 -14.76
CA ASP A 431 5.94 -1.12 -16.05
C ASP A 431 4.77 -1.91 -16.65
N GLU A 432 3.80 -1.19 -17.22
CA GLU A 432 2.56 -1.77 -17.76
C GLU A 432 2.24 -1.32 -19.20
N GLU A 433 3.08 -0.45 -19.76
CA GLU A 433 2.95 0.03 -21.13
C GLU A 433 4.19 -0.34 -21.93
N ARG A 434 3.99 -0.88 -23.14
CA ARG A 434 5.08 -1.45 -23.94
C ARG A 434 6.25 -0.47 -24.16
N ARG A 435 5.97 0.82 -24.34
CA ARG A 435 7.00 1.85 -24.53
C ARG A 435 7.81 2.09 -23.25
N THR A 436 7.23 1.89 -22.08
CA THR A 436 7.98 1.86 -20.82
C THR A 436 8.80 0.59 -20.71
N SER A 437 8.23 -0.60 -20.97
CA SER A 437 8.95 -1.86 -20.82
C SER A 437 10.21 -1.95 -21.68
N VAL A 438 10.13 -1.52 -22.95
CA VAL A 438 11.28 -1.55 -23.86
C VAL A 438 12.31 -0.45 -23.60
N ASN A 439 11.99 0.52 -22.73
CA ASN A 439 12.85 1.64 -22.36
C ASN A 439 13.02 1.76 -20.83
N LEU A 440 12.80 0.67 -20.08
CA LEU A 440 12.59 0.73 -18.62
C LEU A 440 13.77 1.38 -17.88
N LYS A 441 15.02 1.11 -18.30
CA LYS A 441 16.22 1.71 -17.71
C LYS A 441 16.26 3.23 -17.85
N GLU A 442 15.68 3.80 -18.91
CA GLU A 442 15.62 5.25 -19.10
C GLU A 442 14.43 5.88 -18.38
N CYS A 443 13.40 5.09 -18.10
CA CYS A 443 12.26 5.49 -17.29
C CYS A 443 12.63 5.59 -15.80
N ILE A 444 13.47 4.67 -15.31
CA ILE A 444 14.06 4.70 -13.98
C ILE A 444 15.18 5.75 -13.97
#